data_AF-A0A956A9B1-F1
#
_entry.id   AF-A0A956A9B1-F1
#
_cell.length_a   1.000
_cell.length_b   1.000
_cell.length_c   1.000
_cell.angle_alpha   90.00
_cell.angle_beta   90.00
_cell.angle_gamma   90.00
#
_symmetry.space_group_name_H-M   'P 1'
#
loop_
_entity.id
_entity.type
_entity.pdbx_description
1 polymer ?
#
loop_
_entity_poly.entity_id
_entity_poly.type
_entity_poly.pdbx_seq_one_letter_code
_entity_poly.pdbx_strand_id
1 'polypeptide(L)'
;LDAADTADTTPPEPPVVTLTVNAIPAEMNGSVPFLDDADGELHDFRLRVNRGRFTLDALADRRAGPVDWDTAALTCLVGETAVTLPPAPTIALGGWTATWAVDVAAAIPDGAAVDCAIAVSGPGGATASAVAFDAATLPPELDPFAEEDVWLVVTSRDLFEVVSTARVDGTYDIRSTYVPGGNGLPDFDEPFYEMGLMSPDNPEANALVRAHLLRRIRERAYAIYGLDADGGPTADGVNMRLYFEGDPGAPDPADFDGGGFSMIALGGDGTNADQVGGIFGRALIDWNNQGHEDDTRYGLGVYPTALARVALGQPLGTLLLEDLLPATGVPIGADARDMAFVGKDELPAGVDPETSHRFDLYALAIDVGSLALSSILCHEIGHSLGLVPEGPPPVGLFAGIEGPAFLASFVPDAHIDTAGLNVMQTGGSVNWFEAYGSEPRFNALNWAYLTRRLVVGPPAAD
;
A
#
# COMPACT_ATOMS: atom_id res chain seq x y z
N LEU A 1 30.16 15.92 -48.44
CA LEU A 1 30.71 14.55 -48.53
C LEU A 1 30.60 13.94 -47.14
N ASP A 2 29.41 14.02 -46.54
CA ASP A 2 28.25 13.15 -46.81
C ASP A 2 28.53 11.79 -46.20
N ALA A 3 28.51 11.75 -44.86
CA ALA A 3 28.06 10.54 -44.19
C ALA A 3 26.55 10.50 -44.45
N ALA A 4 26.17 9.80 -45.52
CA ALA A 4 24.79 9.44 -45.77
C ALA A 4 24.30 8.70 -44.53
N ASP A 5 23.43 9.37 -43.79
CA ASP A 5 22.51 8.80 -42.83
C ASP A 5 21.76 7.70 -43.60
N THR A 6 22.21 6.45 -43.46
CA THR A 6 21.53 5.31 -44.05
C THR A 6 20.22 5.22 -43.32
N ALA A 7 19.17 5.77 -43.95
CA ALA A 7 17.80 5.65 -43.49
C ALA A 7 17.56 4.20 -43.10
N ASP A 8 17.31 3.99 -41.80
CA ASP A 8 16.94 2.69 -41.28
C ASP A 8 15.72 2.21 -42.06
N THR A 9 15.93 1.21 -42.93
CA THR A 9 14.90 0.63 -43.79
C THR A 9 14.08 -0.43 -43.09
N THR A 10 14.30 -0.64 -41.79
CA THR A 10 13.48 -1.56 -41.00
C THR A 10 12.07 -0.99 -40.93
N PRO A 11 11.04 -1.73 -41.40
CA PRO A 11 9.67 -1.29 -41.24
C PRO A 11 9.42 -1.00 -39.76
N PRO A 12 8.77 0.13 -39.41
CA PRO A 12 8.45 0.40 -38.02
C PRO A 12 7.62 -0.77 -37.47
N GLU A 13 7.95 -1.23 -36.26
CA GLU A 13 7.18 -2.27 -35.60
C GLU A 13 5.75 -1.79 -35.37
N PRO A 14 4.74 -2.68 -35.45
CA PRO A 14 3.38 -2.32 -35.11
C PRO A 14 3.29 -1.97 -33.61
N PRO A 15 2.37 -1.08 -33.22
CA PRO A 15 2.10 -0.85 -31.82
C PRO A 15 1.54 -2.12 -31.14
N VAL A 16 1.77 -2.24 -29.84
CA VAL A 16 1.11 -3.23 -28.98
C VAL A 16 0.41 -2.46 -27.87
N VAL A 17 -0.88 -2.75 -27.68
CA VAL A 17 -1.71 -2.13 -26.65
C VAL A 17 -2.47 -3.21 -25.90
N THR A 18 -2.58 -3.04 -24.58
CA THR A 18 -3.42 -3.85 -23.70
C THR A 18 -4.55 -2.99 -23.14
N LEU A 19 -5.79 -3.38 -23.40
CA LEU A 19 -6.97 -2.78 -22.78
C LEU A 19 -7.26 -3.47 -21.45
N THR A 20 -7.52 -2.65 -20.43
CA THR A 20 -7.85 -3.10 -19.08
C THR A 20 -9.02 -2.30 -18.53
N VAL A 21 -9.66 -2.83 -17.48
CA VAL A 21 -10.64 -2.10 -16.68
C VAL A 21 -10.00 -1.76 -15.34
N ASN A 22 -10.06 -0.49 -14.92
CA ASN A 22 -9.44 0.02 -13.69
C ASN A 22 -7.93 -0.25 -13.58
N ALA A 23 -7.21 -0.29 -14.71
CA ALA A 23 -5.82 -0.74 -14.81
C ALA A 23 -5.55 -2.16 -14.24
N ILE A 24 -6.60 -2.96 -14.00
CA ILE A 24 -6.48 -4.32 -13.47
C ILE A 24 -5.93 -5.23 -14.58
N PRO A 25 -4.81 -5.92 -14.34
CA PRO A 25 -4.16 -6.72 -15.36
C PRO A 25 -5.02 -7.92 -15.78
N ALA A 26 -4.75 -8.50 -16.95
CA ALA A 26 -5.60 -9.50 -17.58
C ALA A 26 -5.84 -10.74 -16.70
N GLU A 27 -4.81 -11.14 -15.97
CA GLU A 27 -4.81 -12.24 -15.01
C GLU A 27 -5.72 -12.02 -13.79
N MET A 28 -6.05 -10.78 -13.44
CA MET A 28 -6.89 -10.42 -12.29
C MET A 28 -8.27 -9.89 -12.69
N ASN A 29 -8.51 -9.63 -13.97
CA ASN A 29 -9.76 -9.04 -14.45
C ASN A 29 -10.73 -10.02 -15.12
N GLY A 30 -10.35 -11.30 -15.22
CA GLY A 30 -11.17 -12.36 -15.82
C GLY A 30 -11.00 -12.52 -17.32
N SER A 31 -10.04 -11.80 -17.94
CA SER A 31 -9.72 -11.98 -19.37
C SER A 31 -9.04 -13.33 -19.65
N VAL A 32 -8.46 -13.94 -18.62
CA VAL A 32 -7.94 -15.31 -18.66
C VAL A 32 -8.43 -16.07 -17.43
N PRO A 33 -8.71 -17.38 -17.54
CA PRO A 33 -9.00 -18.21 -16.37
C PRO A 33 -7.77 -18.29 -15.46
N PHE A 34 -8.00 -18.49 -14.17
CA PHE A 34 -6.92 -18.82 -13.23
C PHE A 34 -6.85 -20.33 -13.02
N LEU A 35 -5.65 -20.85 -12.70
CA LEU A 35 -5.46 -22.23 -12.25
C LEU A 35 -5.66 -22.26 -10.73
N ASP A 36 -6.52 -23.14 -10.24
CA ASP A 36 -6.59 -23.47 -8.82
C ASP A 36 -5.66 -24.66 -8.56
N ASP A 37 -4.62 -24.47 -7.74
CA ASP A 37 -3.66 -25.53 -7.47
C ASP A 37 -4.24 -26.62 -6.56
N ALA A 38 -5.33 -26.34 -5.84
CA ALA A 38 -5.97 -27.29 -4.94
C ALA A 38 -6.69 -28.41 -5.71
N ASP A 39 -7.30 -28.09 -6.85
CA ASP A 39 -7.97 -29.07 -7.72
C ASP A 39 -7.26 -29.31 -9.07
N GLY A 40 -6.35 -28.42 -9.46
CA GLY A 40 -5.59 -28.46 -10.72
C GLY A 40 -6.42 -28.06 -11.94
N GLU A 41 -7.56 -27.39 -11.75
CA GLU A 41 -8.48 -26.98 -12.81
C GLU A 41 -8.40 -25.48 -13.13
N LEU A 42 -8.77 -25.13 -14.38
CA LEU A 42 -8.90 -23.74 -14.80
C LEU A 42 -10.31 -23.24 -14.49
N HIS A 43 -10.39 -22.13 -13.76
CA HIS A 43 -11.64 -21.50 -13.35
C HIS A 43 -11.81 -20.16 -14.06
N ASP A 44 -12.91 -20.05 -14.81
CA ASP A 44 -13.35 -18.77 -15.39
C ASP A 44 -13.96 -17.89 -14.30
N PHE A 45 -13.70 -16.58 -14.38
CA PHE A 45 -14.30 -15.59 -13.50
C PHE A 45 -14.45 -14.26 -14.23
N ARG A 46 -15.26 -13.35 -13.68
CA ARG A 46 -15.40 -11.99 -14.21
C ARG A 46 -15.47 -10.99 -13.06
N LEU A 47 -14.89 -9.82 -13.26
CA LEU A 47 -15.09 -8.69 -12.37
C LEU A 47 -16.53 -8.18 -12.46
N ARG A 48 -17.13 -7.89 -11.31
CA ARG A 48 -18.25 -6.96 -11.25
C ARG A 48 -17.72 -5.55 -11.07
N VAL A 49 -17.92 -4.71 -12.08
CA VAL A 49 -17.43 -3.34 -12.15
C VAL A 49 -18.57 -2.39 -11.83
N ASN A 50 -18.31 -1.39 -10.99
CA ASN A 50 -19.31 -0.38 -10.68
C ASN A 50 -19.68 0.39 -11.95
N ARG A 51 -20.89 0.18 -12.45
CA ARG A 51 -21.38 0.74 -13.72
C ARG A 51 -21.41 2.27 -13.76
N GLY A 52 -21.38 2.91 -12.58
CA GLY A 52 -21.38 4.37 -12.44
C GLY A 52 -20.00 4.97 -12.16
N ARG A 53 -18.97 4.16 -11.94
CA ARG A 53 -17.64 4.64 -11.57
C ARG A 53 -16.56 3.61 -11.93
N PHE A 54 -15.94 3.75 -13.08
CA PHE A 54 -14.79 2.92 -13.46
C PHE A 54 -13.94 3.59 -14.55
N THR A 55 -12.78 3.03 -14.85
CA THR A 55 -11.94 3.44 -15.97
C THR A 55 -11.73 2.31 -16.96
N LEU A 56 -11.61 2.66 -18.24
CA LEU A 56 -11.02 1.80 -19.27
C LEU A 56 -9.65 2.37 -19.59
N ASP A 57 -8.62 1.54 -19.48
CA ASP A 57 -7.23 1.96 -19.58
C ASP A 57 -6.53 1.17 -20.68
N ALA A 58 -6.01 1.89 -21.68
CA ALA A 58 -5.22 1.33 -22.76
C ALA A 58 -3.74 1.61 -22.50
N LEU A 59 -2.95 0.56 -22.34
CA LEU A 59 -1.54 0.59 -21.99
C LEU A 59 -0.71 0.21 -23.22
N ALA A 60 0.14 1.12 -23.69
CA ALA A 60 1.05 0.86 -24.81
C ALA A 60 2.35 0.19 -24.33
N ASP A 61 2.78 -0.87 -25.03
CA ASP A 61 4.07 -1.51 -24.76
C ASP A 61 5.21 -0.59 -25.22
N ARG A 62 6.07 -0.19 -24.27
CA ARG A 62 7.22 0.68 -24.52
C ARG A 62 8.30 0.05 -25.40
N ARG A 63 8.26 -1.27 -25.57
CA ARG A 63 9.19 -2.03 -26.42
C ARG A 63 8.68 -2.22 -27.84
N ALA A 64 7.42 -1.86 -28.11
CA ALA A 64 6.78 -1.98 -29.42
C ALA A 64 6.80 -0.64 -30.18
N GLY A 65 6.14 -0.63 -31.35
CA GLY A 65 5.98 0.59 -32.15
C GLY A 65 5.18 1.69 -31.44
N PRO A 66 5.38 2.97 -31.82
CA PRO A 66 4.66 4.09 -31.22
C PRO A 66 3.16 4.04 -31.57
N VAL A 67 2.33 4.47 -30.61
CA VAL A 67 0.87 4.53 -30.74
C VAL A 67 0.42 5.94 -31.15
N ASP A 68 -0.47 6.02 -32.12
CA ASP A 68 -1.21 7.22 -32.47
C ASP A 68 -2.60 7.20 -31.79
N TRP A 69 -2.71 7.90 -30.66
CA TRP A 69 -3.93 7.95 -29.87
C TRP A 69 -5.09 8.70 -30.57
N ASP A 70 -4.81 9.53 -31.57
CA ASP A 70 -5.87 10.20 -32.35
C ASP A 70 -6.65 9.19 -33.22
N THR A 71 -6.09 8.00 -33.43
CA THR A 71 -6.71 6.91 -34.18
C THR A 71 -7.44 5.91 -33.28
N ALA A 72 -7.46 6.14 -31.96
CA ALA A 72 -8.08 5.25 -31.01
C ALA A 72 -9.60 5.16 -31.22
N ALA A 73 -10.07 3.94 -31.51
CA ALA A 73 -11.48 3.61 -31.60
C ALA A 73 -11.84 2.63 -30.48
N LEU A 74 -12.41 3.16 -29.40
CA LEU A 74 -12.94 2.37 -28.28
C LEU A 74 -14.43 2.09 -28.50
N THR A 75 -14.83 0.83 -28.43
CA THR A 75 -16.22 0.39 -28.52
C THR A 75 -16.52 -0.55 -27.36
N CYS A 76 -17.63 -0.33 -26.64
CA CYS A 76 -18.15 -1.29 -25.67
C CYS A 76 -19.56 -1.72 -26.08
N LEU A 77 -19.85 -3.01 -25.92
CA LEU A 77 -21.11 -3.64 -26.30
C LEU A 77 -21.75 -4.30 -25.09
N VAL A 78 -23.08 -4.21 -25.00
CA VAL A 78 -23.93 -5.05 -24.17
C VAL A 78 -24.76 -5.92 -25.11
N GLY A 79 -24.35 -7.18 -25.27
CA GLY A 79 -24.80 -8.03 -26.37
C GLY A 79 -24.42 -7.40 -27.71
N GLU A 80 -25.41 -7.00 -28.52
CA GLU A 80 -25.18 -6.32 -29.81
C GLU A 80 -25.35 -4.79 -29.73
N THR A 81 -25.67 -4.24 -28.56
CA THR A 81 -25.98 -2.81 -28.40
C THR A 81 -24.74 -2.05 -27.95
N ALA A 82 -24.35 -1.03 -28.72
CA ALA A 82 -23.23 -0.17 -28.35
C ALA A 82 -23.55 0.72 -27.15
N VAL A 83 -22.62 0.78 -26.20
CA VAL A 83 -22.63 1.68 -25.05
C VAL A 83 -22.04 3.01 -25.46
N THR A 84 -22.64 4.11 -24.99
CA THR A 84 -22.06 5.45 -25.17
C THR A 84 -20.97 5.66 -24.12
N LEU A 85 -19.73 5.84 -24.60
CA LEU A 85 -18.56 6.13 -23.76
C LEU A 85 -18.14 7.60 -23.92
N PRO A 86 -17.34 8.15 -22.99
CA PRO A 86 -16.70 9.45 -23.18
C PRO A 86 -15.92 9.50 -24.50
N PRO A 87 -16.00 10.61 -25.25
CA PRO A 87 -15.50 10.68 -26.62
C PRO A 87 -13.97 10.73 -26.73
N ALA A 88 -13.25 11.16 -25.69
CA ALA A 88 -11.80 11.31 -25.73
C ALA A 88 -11.15 10.79 -24.45
N PRO A 89 -10.02 10.07 -24.55
CA PRO A 89 -9.25 9.68 -23.38
C PRO A 89 -8.47 10.86 -22.80
N THR A 90 -8.12 10.75 -21.52
CA THR A 90 -6.98 11.49 -20.96
C THR A 90 -5.70 10.72 -21.26
N ILE A 91 -4.70 11.39 -21.82
CA ILE A 91 -3.39 10.79 -22.12
C ILE A 91 -2.42 11.13 -20.98
N ALA A 92 -1.85 10.12 -20.35
CA ALA A 92 -0.87 10.30 -19.29
C ALA A 92 0.41 10.99 -19.78
N LEU A 93 1.11 11.68 -18.87
CA LEU A 93 2.42 12.24 -19.16
C LEU A 93 3.38 11.13 -19.64
N GLY A 94 3.96 11.33 -20.83
CA GLY A 94 4.78 10.34 -21.51
C GLY A 94 4.07 9.60 -22.65
N GLY A 95 2.74 9.72 -22.78
CA GLY A 95 2.01 9.24 -23.96
C GLY A 95 1.83 7.72 -24.05
N TRP A 96 2.06 6.98 -22.96
CA TRP A 96 2.00 5.51 -22.94
C TRP A 96 0.66 4.93 -22.45
N THR A 97 -0.18 5.76 -21.85
CA THR A 97 -1.46 5.34 -21.28
C THR A 97 -2.56 6.30 -21.72
N ALA A 98 -3.67 5.74 -22.18
CA ALA A 98 -4.91 6.46 -22.47
C ALA A 98 -6.02 5.93 -21.57
N THR A 99 -6.71 6.84 -20.87
CA THR A 99 -7.74 6.50 -19.88
C THR A 99 -9.08 7.13 -20.23
N TRP A 100 -10.14 6.33 -20.24
CA TRP A 100 -11.52 6.77 -20.35
C TRP A 100 -12.21 6.59 -19.00
N ALA A 101 -12.53 7.71 -18.33
CA ALA A 101 -13.28 7.70 -17.07
C ALA A 101 -14.78 7.62 -17.33
N VAL A 102 -15.45 6.59 -16.81
CA VAL A 102 -16.88 6.35 -16.96
C VAL A 102 -17.58 6.67 -15.65
N ASP A 103 -18.16 7.87 -15.58
CA ASP A 103 -18.83 8.41 -14.38
C ASP A 103 -20.36 8.51 -14.53
N VAL A 104 -20.95 7.84 -15.54
CA VAL A 104 -22.38 7.98 -15.87
C VAL A 104 -23.07 6.61 -15.85
N ALA A 105 -23.76 6.32 -14.74
CA ALA A 105 -24.48 5.06 -14.52
C ALA A 105 -25.61 4.78 -15.53
N ALA A 106 -26.05 5.77 -16.30
CA ALA A 106 -27.26 5.67 -17.14
C ALA A 106 -27.06 4.92 -18.47
N ALA A 107 -25.83 4.64 -18.91
CA ALA A 107 -25.58 4.05 -20.23
C ALA A 107 -25.45 2.51 -20.24
N ILE A 108 -25.12 1.88 -19.10
CA ILE A 108 -24.88 0.42 -19.00
C ILE A 108 -25.94 -0.21 -18.09
N PRO A 109 -26.74 -1.18 -18.57
CA PRO A 109 -27.71 -1.88 -17.73
C PRO A 109 -27.05 -2.61 -16.56
N ASP A 110 -27.77 -2.71 -15.45
CA ASP A 110 -27.31 -3.42 -14.26
C ASP A 110 -27.30 -4.94 -14.52
N GLY A 111 -26.26 -5.64 -14.06
CA GLY A 111 -26.02 -7.05 -14.34
C GLY A 111 -25.64 -7.37 -15.79
N ALA A 112 -25.35 -6.37 -16.63
CA ALA A 112 -25.00 -6.60 -18.02
C ALA A 112 -23.58 -7.11 -18.19
N ALA A 113 -23.40 -8.16 -18.97
CA ALA A 113 -22.10 -8.50 -19.54
C ALA A 113 -21.68 -7.42 -20.56
N VAL A 114 -20.50 -6.84 -20.36
CA VAL A 114 -19.92 -5.80 -21.20
C VAL A 114 -18.65 -6.32 -21.86
N ASP A 115 -18.59 -6.18 -23.18
CA ASP A 115 -17.40 -6.48 -23.98
C ASP A 115 -16.87 -5.18 -24.57
N CYS A 116 -15.65 -4.79 -24.18
CA CYS A 116 -14.99 -3.60 -24.68
C CYS A 116 -13.81 -3.97 -25.56
N ALA A 117 -13.66 -3.28 -26.69
CA ALA A 117 -12.53 -3.43 -27.59
C ALA A 117 -12.00 -2.07 -28.00
N ILE A 118 -10.67 -1.96 -28.06
CA ILE A 118 -9.97 -0.81 -28.61
C ILE A 118 -9.21 -1.23 -29.86
N ALA A 119 -9.27 -0.41 -30.89
CA ALA A 119 -8.36 -0.45 -32.02
C ALA A 119 -7.56 0.85 -32.06
N VAL A 120 -6.25 0.75 -32.22
CA VAL A 120 -5.35 1.90 -32.44
C VAL A 120 -4.45 1.62 -33.64
N SER A 121 -3.83 2.66 -34.16
CA SER A 121 -2.80 2.53 -35.18
C SER A 121 -1.52 3.25 -34.81
N GLY A 122 -0.47 2.97 -35.58
CA GLY A 122 0.82 3.62 -35.52
C GLY A 122 1.55 3.44 -36.86
N PRO A 123 2.78 3.96 -36.99
CA PRO A 123 3.55 3.88 -38.23
C PRO A 123 3.75 2.44 -38.75
N GLY A 124 3.80 1.46 -37.86
CA GLY A 124 3.97 0.04 -38.19
C GLY A 124 2.69 -0.75 -38.46
N GLY A 125 1.51 -0.14 -38.35
CA GLY A 125 0.23 -0.79 -38.60
C GLY A 125 -0.81 -0.55 -37.51
N ALA A 126 -1.84 -1.39 -37.46
CA ALA A 126 -2.91 -1.33 -36.47
C ALA A 126 -2.83 -2.49 -35.49
N THR A 127 -3.30 -2.27 -34.26
CA THR A 127 -3.45 -3.29 -33.23
C THR A 127 -4.79 -3.15 -32.52
N ALA A 128 -5.25 -4.21 -31.89
CA ALA A 128 -6.49 -4.22 -31.14
C ALA A 128 -6.35 -5.04 -29.86
N SER A 129 -7.13 -4.66 -28.86
CA SER A 129 -7.19 -5.34 -27.56
C SER A 129 -8.62 -5.29 -27.03
N ALA A 130 -8.97 -6.24 -26.17
CA ALA A 130 -10.31 -6.34 -25.61
C ALA A 130 -10.27 -6.72 -24.13
N VAL A 131 -11.31 -6.32 -23.41
CA VAL A 131 -11.55 -6.67 -22.00
C VAL A 131 -13.05 -6.90 -21.80
N ALA A 132 -13.39 -7.80 -20.90
CA ALA A 132 -14.77 -8.20 -20.66
C ALA A 132 -15.06 -8.21 -19.15
N PHE A 133 -16.22 -7.69 -18.73
CA PHE A 133 -16.61 -7.61 -17.32
C PHE A 133 -18.13 -7.59 -17.17
N ASP A 134 -18.63 -7.76 -15.95
CA ASP A 134 -20.05 -7.60 -15.64
C ASP A 134 -20.27 -6.23 -14.98
N ALA A 135 -21.20 -5.44 -15.51
CA ALA A 135 -21.58 -4.16 -14.94
C ALA A 135 -22.54 -4.36 -13.77
N ALA A 136 -22.27 -3.73 -12.64
CA ALA A 136 -23.09 -3.82 -11.45
C ALA A 136 -23.25 -2.45 -10.77
N THR A 137 -24.40 -2.24 -10.13
CA THR A 137 -24.61 -1.14 -9.20
C THR A 137 -24.00 -1.57 -7.87
N LEU A 138 -23.18 -0.71 -7.26
CA LEU A 138 -22.65 -0.95 -5.92
C LEU A 138 -23.80 -0.78 -4.90
N PRO A 139 -24.27 -1.85 -4.26
CA PRO A 139 -25.35 -1.74 -3.28
C PRO A 139 -24.79 -1.25 -1.94
N PRO A 140 -25.59 -0.54 -1.11
CA PRO A 140 -25.11 0.05 0.14
C PRO A 140 -24.42 -0.93 1.09
N GLU A 141 -24.90 -2.17 1.17
CA GLU A 141 -24.36 -3.23 2.05
C GLU A 141 -23.02 -3.81 1.57
N LEU A 142 -22.59 -3.50 0.35
CA LEU A 142 -21.28 -3.85 -0.20
C LEU A 142 -20.43 -2.60 -0.47
N ASP A 143 -20.90 -1.39 -0.15
CA ASP A 143 -20.14 -0.17 -0.32
C ASP A 143 -19.25 0.07 0.92
N PRO A 144 -17.93 -0.12 0.81
CA PRO A 144 -17.02 0.10 1.95
C PRO A 144 -16.89 1.56 2.36
N PHE A 145 -17.39 2.49 1.54
CA PHE A 145 -17.35 3.92 1.85
C PHE A 145 -18.64 4.61 1.44
N ALA A 146 -19.77 4.07 1.88
CA ALA A 146 -21.07 4.73 1.77
C ALA A 146 -21.03 6.14 2.39
N GLU A 147 -20.26 6.30 3.46
CA GLU A 147 -19.88 7.57 4.08
C GLU A 147 -18.34 7.74 4.08
N GLU A 148 -17.85 8.94 4.41
CA GLU A 148 -16.42 9.14 4.66
C GLU A 148 -16.04 8.36 5.92
N ASP A 149 -15.10 7.42 5.80
CA ASP A 149 -14.57 6.68 6.95
C ASP A 149 -13.50 7.51 7.66
N VAL A 150 -13.39 7.38 8.98
CA VAL A 150 -12.44 8.16 9.80
C VAL A 150 -11.55 7.22 10.59
N TRP A 151 -10.24 7.38 10.43
CA TRP A 151 -9.23 6.59 11.12
C TRP A 151 -8.34 7.46 12.00
N LEU A 152 -8.01 6.97 13.19
CA LEU A 152 -7.06 7.57 14.11
C LEU A 152 -5.87 6.65 14.37
N VAL A 153 -4.67 7.13 14.08
CA VAL A 153 -3.41 6.48 14.47
C VAL A 153 -3.02 6.93 15.87
N VAL A 154 -3.10 6.02 16.83
CA VAL A 154 -2.78 6.28 18.25
C VAL A 154 -1.31 5.99 18.51
N THR A 155 -0.59 6.96 19.06
CA THR A 155 0.87 6.88 19.29
C THR A 155 1.25 6.93 20.76
N SER A 156 0.27 7.19 21.63
CA SER A 156 0.41 7.32 23.09
C SER A 156 0.20 6.01 23.85
N ARG A 157 -0.12 4.91 23.16
CA ARG A 157 -0.32 3.61 23.78
C ARG A 157 0.89 3.22 24.62
N ASP A 158 0.66 2.74 25.84
CA ASP A 158 1.65 2.30 26.81
C ASP A 158 1.12 1.04 27.50
N LEU A 159 1.40 -0.12 26.89
CA LEU A 159 0.96 -1.44 27.34
C LEU A 159 2.13 -2.44 27.38
N PHE A 160 3.32 -2.03 26.98
CA PHE A 160 4.48 -2.89 26.85
C PHE A 160 5.68 -2.34 27.61
N GLU A 161 6.64 -3.24 27.83
CA GLU A 161 8.00 -2.90 28.24
C GLU A 161 8.94 -3.66 27.32
N VAL A 162 9.83 -2.93 26.64
CA VAL A 162 10.85 -3.50 25.77
C VAL A 162 12.12 -3.76 26.57
N VAL A 163 12.67 -4.97 26.40
CA VAL A 163 13.95 -5.37 27.00
C VAL A 163 14.87 -5.88 25.91
N SER A 164 16.06 -5.29 25.86
CA SER A 164 17.16 -5.72 24.98
C SER A 164 18.25 -6.45 25.76
N THR A 165 18.74 -7.56 25.22
CA THR A 165 19.88 -8.30 25.78
C THR A 165 20.91 -8.59 24.70
N ALA A 166 22.13 -8.08 24.89
CA ALA A 166 23.24 -8.39 24.00
C ALA A 166 23.58 -9.89 24.00
N ARG A 167 23.80 -10.44 22.81
CA ARG A 167 24.22 -11.83 22.58
C ARG A 167 25.74 -11.89 22.37
N VAL A 168 26.30 -13.09 22.51
CA VAL A 168 27.74 -13.33 22.41
C VAL A 168 28.29 -13.06 21.01
N ASP A 169 27.45 -13.17 19.98
CA ASP A 169 27.80 -12.89 18.58
C ASP A 169 27.72 -11.40 18.21
N GLY A 170 27.45 -10.52 19.18
CA GLY A 170 27.33 -9.08 18.99
C GLY A 170 25.95 -8.61 18.55
N THR A 171 24.98 -9.50 18.33
CA THR A 171 23.57 -9.14 18.05
C THR A 171 22.78 -8.94 19.34
N TYR A 172 21.49 -8.58 19.25
CA TYR A 172 20.61 -8.37 20.40
C TYR A 172 19.38 -9.27 20.36
N ASP A 173 18.95 -9.75 21.53
CA ASP A 173 17.63 -10.33 21.75
C ASP A 173 16.69 -9.22 22.25
N ILE A 174 15.73 -8.81 21.41
CA ILE A 174 14.71 -7.82 21.77
C ILE A 174 13.41 -8.55 22.11
N ARG A 175 12.91 -8.34 23.33
CA ARG A 175 11.63 -8.90 23.80
C ARG A 175 10.73 -7.81 24.32
N SER A 176 9.44 -7.94 24.06
CA SER A 176 8.42 -7.05 24.60
C SER A 176 7.51 -7.83 25.55
N THR A 177 7.26 -7.28 26.73
CA THR A 177 6.36 -7.91 27.73
C THR A 177 5.16 -7.03 27.96
N TYR A 178 3.96 -7.62 28.00
CA TYR A 178 2.75 -6.89 28.36
C TYR A 178 2.80 -6.43 29.83
N VAL A 179 2.64 -5.14 30.06
CA VAL A 179 2.60 -4.52 31.38
C VAL A 179 1.21 -3.90 31.60
N PRO A 180 0.35 -4.53 32.43
CA PRO A 180 -0.95 -3.96 32.75
C PRO A 180 -0.81 -2.57 33.39
N GLY A 181 -1.27 -1.53 32.70
CA GLY A 181 -1.19 -0.14 33.16
C GLY A 181 0.04 0.63 32.68
N GLY A 182 0.88 0.03 31.84
CA GLY A 182 2.02 0.67 31.21
C GLY A 182 3.26 0.79 32.09
N ASN A 183 4.39 1.16 31.48
CA ASN A 183 5.65 1.44 32.15
C ASN A 183 5.95 2.95 32.25
N GLY A 184 5.06 3.80 31.73
CA GLY A 184 5.18 5.26 31.71
C GLY A 184 5.87 5.81 30.46
N LEU A 185 6.20 4.98 29.47
CA LEU A 185 6.75 5.36 28.18
C LEU A 185 5.79 4.94 27.06
N PRO A 186 5.53 5.79 26.06
CA PRO A 186 4.78 5.36 24.89
C PRO A 186 5.49 4.20 24.19
N ASP A 187 4.74 3.15 23.86
CA ASP A 187 5.24 1.95 23.21
C ASP A 187 5.87 2.26 21.82
N PHE A 188 5.52 3.42 21.23
CA PHE A 188 6.12 3.89 19.98
C PHE A 188 7.59 4.24 20.15
N ASP A 189 7.98 4.84 21.29
CA ASP A 189 9.30 5.42 21.47
C ASP A 189 10.34 4.37 21.89
N GLU A 190 9.93 3.39 22.72
CA GLU A 190 10.80 2.34 23.28
C GLU A 190 11.76 1.66 22.27
N PRO A 191 11.30 1.14 21.12
CA PRO A 191 12.20 0.49 20.18
C PRO A 191 13.24 1.43 19.56
N PHE A 192 12.97 2.73 19.50
CA PHE A 192 13.93 3.71 19.02
C PHE A 192 15.01 4.04 20.06
N TYR A 193 14.73 3.88 21.36
CA TYR A 193 15.77 3.89 22.38
C TYR A 193 16.73 2.70 22.20
N GLU A 194 16.19 1.51 21.95
CA GLU A 194 17.00 0.30 21.75
C GLU A 194 17.89 0.36 20.51
N MET A 195 17.39 0.96 19.43
CA MET A 195 18.18 1.18 18.20
C MET A 195 19.16 2.36 18.31
N GLY A 196 19.14 3.12 19.42
CA GLY A 196 19.98 4.31 19.59
C GLY A 196 19.54 5.50 18.72
N LEU A 197 18.32 5.48 18.17
CA LEU A 197 17.74 6.57 17.39
C LEU A 197 17.09 7.65 18.27
N MET A 198 16.88 7.33 19.54
CA MET A 198 16.47 8.26 20.59
C MET A 198 17.33 8.02 21.85
N SER A 199 17.36 8.99 22.76
CA SER A 199 18.12 8.92 24.01
C SER A 199 17.25 9.35 25.19
N PRO A 200 17.04 8.52 26.24
CA PRO A 200 16.15 8.85 27.36
C PRO A 200 16.50 10.17 28.08
N ASP A 201 17.79 10.52 28.10
CA ASP A 201 18.29 11.72 28.78
C ASP A 201 18.13 13.01 27.94
N ASN A 202 17.68 12.92 26.68
CA ASN A 202 17.62 14.03 25.73
C ASN A 202 16.20 14.22 25.12
N PRO A 203 15.20 14.58 25.94
CA PRO A 203 13.80 14.63 25.51
C PRO A 203 13.52 15.64 24.39
N GLU A 204 14.28 16.75 24.32
CA GLU A 204 14.13 17.73 23.25
C GLU A 204 14.51 17.16 21.88
N ALA A 205 15.58 16.38 21.81
CA ALA A 205 16.00 15.70 20.58
C ALA A 205 15.01 14.59 20.21
N ASN A 206 14.56 13.79 21.20
CA ASN A 206 13.57 12.72 20.95
C ASN A 206 12.27 13.27 20.36
N ALA A 207 11.79 14.43 20.85
CA ALA A 207 10.60 15.08 20.31
C ALA A 207 10.76 15.43 18.82
N LEU A 208 11.96 15.88 18.41
CA LEU A 208 12.26 16.18 17.01
C LEU A 208 12.39 14.91 16.16
N VAL A 209 13.03 13.85 16.66
CA VAL A 209 13.10 12.55 15.98
C VAL A 209 11.70 11.97 15.79
N ARG A 210 10.90 11.94 16.85
CA ARG A 210 9.51 11.46 16.85
C ARG A 210 8.66 12.23 15.84
N ALA A 211 8.72 13.56 15.87
CA ALA A 211 8.01 14.40 14.93
C ALA A 211 8.45 14.16 13.48
N HIS A 212 9.75 13.96 13.24
CA HIS A 212 10.27 13.65 11.92
C HIS A 212 9.74 12.31 11.40
N LEU A 213 9.85 11.27 12.21
CA LEU A 213 9.43 9.93 11.84
C LEU A 213 7.91 9.89 11.56
N LEU A 214 7.09 10.47 12.45
CA LEU A 214 5.64 10.53 12.26
C LEU A 214 5.25 11.34 11.02
N ARG A 215 5.93 12.47 10.75
CA ARG A 215 5.72 13.23 9.51
C ARG A 215 5.95 12.37 8.27
N ARG A 216 7.06 11.62 8.22
CA ARG A 216 7.40 10.76 7.09
C ARG A 216 6.45 9.57 6.96
N ILE A 217 6.02 8.96 8.07
CA ILE A 217 5.01 7.90 8.07
C ILE A 217 3.70 8.42 7.50
N ARG A 218 3.26 9.61 7.96
CA ARG A 218 2.05 10.27 7.50
C ARG A 218 2.08 10.58 6.00
N GLU A 219 3.13 11.25 5.53
CA GLU A 219 3.31 11.58 4.10
C GLU A 219 3.16 10.34 3.21
N ARG A 220 3.75 9.21 3.63
CA ARG A 220 3.68 7.94 2.90
C ARG A 220 2.31 7.29 2.99
N ALA A 221 1.70 7.23 4.17
CA ALA A 221 0.36 6.66 4.34
C ALA A 221 -0.68 7.42 3.52
N TYR A 222 -0.60 8.75 3.51
CA TYR A 222 -1.47 9.60 2.70
C TYR A 222 -1.27 9.33 1.20
N ALA A 223 -0.02 9.21 0.75
CA ALA A 223 0.27 8.87 -0.64
C ALA A 223 -0.27 7.48 -1.04
N ILE A 224 -0.15 6.48 -0.16
CA ILE A 224 -0.64 5.10 -0.40
C ILE A 224 -2.16 5.06 -0.59
N TYR A 225 -2.92 5.83 0.21
CA TYR A 225 -4.38 5.93 0.11
C TYR A 225 -4.88 7.01 -0.85
N GLY A 226 -3.99 7.77 -1.48
CA GLY A 226 -4.33 8.88 -2.37
C GLY A 226 -5.07 10.03 -1.66
N LEU A 227 -4.68 10.31 -0.41
CA LEU A 227 -5.23 11.39 0.41
C LEU A 227 -4.52 12.72 0.12
N ASP A 228 -5.15 13.82 0.51
CA ASP A 228 -4.54 15.14 0.46
C ASP A 228 -3.48 15.33 1.57
N ALA A 229 -2.83 16.51 1.58
CA ALA A 229 -1.78 16.82 2.55
C ALA A 229 -2.28 16.88 4.01
N ASP A 230 -3.58 17.05 4.22
CA ASP A 230 -4.24 17.10 5.52
C ASP A 230 -4.86 15.73 5.90
N GLY A 231 -4.64 14.69 5.09
CA GLY A 231 -5.15 13.33 5.31
C GLY A 231 -6.62 13.15 4.93
N GLY A 232 -7.20 14.09 4.18
CA GLY A 232 -8.57 14.01 3.67
C GLY A 232 -8.70 13.32 2.31
N PRO A 233 -9.92 12.91 1.92
CA PRO A 233 -10.13 12.21 0.67
C PRO A 233 -9.95 13.13 -0.54
N THR A 234 -9.36 12.58 -1.62
CA THR A 234 -9.30 13.24 -2.93
C THR A 234 -10.35 12.65 -3.89
N ALA A 235 -10.53 13.27 -5.06
CA ALA A 235 -11.50 12.78 -6.05
C ALA A 235 -11.21 11.35 -6.54
N ASP A 236 -9.92 11.00 -6.62
CA ASP A 236 -9.43 9.72 -7.14
C ASP A 236 -8.93 8.77 -6.05
N GLY A 237 -8.84 9.24 -4.80
CA GLY A 237 -8.37 8.47 -3.64
C GLY A 237 -9.46 7.68 -2.93
N VAL A 238 -9.07 7.06 -1.82
CA VAL A 238 -9.98 6.36 -0.91
C VAL A 238 -10.85 7.39 -0.19
N ASN A 239 -12.14 7.08 -0.02
CA ASN A 239 -13.09 7.97 0.65
C ASN A 239 -12.98 7.83 2.17
N MET A 240 -11.81 8.18 2.68
CA MET A 240 -11.50 8.14 4.11
C MET A 240 -10.70 9.38 4.53
N ARG A 241 -10.66 9.58 5.83
CA ARG A 241 -9.81 10.53 6.51
C ARG A 241 -8.90 9.82 7.49
N LEU A 242 -7.61 10.08 7.41
CA LEU A 242 -6.61 9.51 8.30
C LEU A 242 -6.00 10.60 9.18
N TYR A 243 -6.21 10.49 10.48
CA TYR A 243 -5.62 11.34 11.49
C TYR A 243 -4.48 10.62 12.21
N PHE A 244 -3.50 11.38 12.67
CA PHE A 244 -2.60 10.95 13.74
C PHE A 244 -2.99 11.68 15.02
N GLU A 245 -2.82 11.00 16.15
CA GLU A 245 -3.08 11.57 17.46
C GLU A 245 -2.40 12.93 17.66
N GLY A 246 -3.20 13.92 18.06
CA GLY A 246 -2.76 15.31 18.23
C GLY A 246 -2.90 16.18 16.98
N ASP A 247 -3.28 15.62 15.82
CA ASP A 247 -3.58 16.41 14.64
C ASP A 247 -4.82 17.31 14.86
N PRO A 248 -4.87 18.50 14.22
CA PRO A 248 -6.04 19.36 14.32
C PRO A 248 -7.32 18.67 13.83
N GLY A 249 -8.30 18.54 14.73
CA GLY A 249 -9.58 17.89 14.42
C GLY A 249 -9.56 16.37 14.53
N ALA A 250 -8.44 15.75 14.94
CA ALA A 250 -8.41 14.33 15.26
C ALA A 250 -9.40 14.03 16.41
N PRO A 251 -10.13 12.90 16.35
CA PRO A 251 -10.95 12.45 17.46
C PRO A 251 -10.07 12.10 18.68
N ASP A 252 -10.65 12.19 19.88
CA ASP A 252 -9.99 11.72 21.11
C ASP A 252 -10.16 10.19 21.19
N PRO A 253 -9.07 9.40 21.35
CA PRO A 253 -9.19 7.95 21.54
C PRO A 253 -10.14 7.56 22.67
N ALA A 254 -10.26 8.38 23.73
CA ALA A 254 -11.13 8.12 24.86
C ALA A 254 -12.63 8.25 24.53
N ASP A 255 -12.97 8.93 23.43
CA ASP A 255 -14.34 9.10 22.95
C ASP A 255 -14.83 7.92 22.09
N PHE A 256 -14.01 6.89 21.90
CA PHE A 256 -14.42 5.66 21.21
C PHE A 256 -15.45 4.89 22.06
N ASP A 257 -16.74 5.11 21.79
CA ASP A 257 -17.88 4.38 22.39
C ASP A 257 -18.53 3.44 21.37
N GLY A 258 -17.70 2.73 20.60
CA GLY A 258 -18.17 1.75 19.62
C GLY A 258 -18.76 2.34 18.33
N GLY A 259 -18.44 3.59 17.98
CA GLY A 259 -18.75 4.11 16.64
C GLY A 259 -18.42 5.60 16.42
N GLY A 260 -18.13 5.94 15.16
CA GLY A 260 -17.83 7.29 14.66
C GLY A 260 -16.44 7.45 14.03
N PHE A 261 -15.50 6.56 14.38
CA PHE A 261 -14.18 6.44 13.77
C PHE A 261 -13.57 5.09 14.17
N SER A 262 -12.65 4.57 13.37
CA SER A 262 -11.77 3.44 13.69
C SER A 262 -10.44 3.94 14.23
N MET A 263 -9.74 3.13 15.01
CA MET A 263 -8.43 3.50 15.55
C MET A 263 -7.45 2.33 15.60
N ILE A 264 -6.19 2.63 15.32
CA ILE A 264 -5.09 1.65 15.33
C ILE A 264 -3.90 2.21 16.09
N ALA A 265 -3.29 1.38 16.93
CA ALA A 265 -2.07 1.78 17.62
C ALA A 265 -0.85 1.63 16.71
N LEU A 266 -0.02 2.66 16.67
CA LEU A 266 1.33 2.62 16.09
C LEU A 266 2.32 2.68 17.24
N GLY A 267 2.79 1.52 17.70
CA GLY A 267 3.65 1.40 18.88
C GLY A 267 3.54 0.01 19.50
N GLY A 268 4.58 -0.48 20.16
CA GLY A 268 4.52 -1.72 20.93
C GLY A 268 4.74 -2.97 20.09
N ASP A 269 4.08 -4.05 20.49
CA ASP A 269 4.34 -5.39 19.95
C ASP A 269 3.07 -6.27 19.93
N GLY A 270 3.19 -7.43 19.31
CA GLY A 270 2.13 -8.44 19.32
C GLY A 270 2.15 -9.30 20.57
N THR A 271 1.28 -10.32 20.57
CA THR A 271 1.32 -11.36 21.59
C THR A 271 2.64 -12.13 21.54
N ASN A 272 2.95 -12.92 22.58
CA ASN A 272 4.15 -13.78 22.55
C ASN A 272 4.19 -14.70 21.32
N ALA A 273 3.04 -15.15 20.83
CA ALA A 273 2.96 -15.97 19.61
C ALA A 273 3.33 -15.15 18.37
N ASP A 274 2.84 -13.91 18.27
CA ASP A 274 3.16 -12.99 17.17
C ASP A 274 4.66 -12.64 17.13
N GLN A 275 5.25 -12.41 18.31
CA GLN A 275 6.69 -12.14 18.43
C GLN A 275 7.55 -13.29 17.92
N VAL A 276 7.18 -14.53 18.29
CA VAL A 276 7.85 -15.75 17.81
C VAL A 276 7.61 -15.98 16.32
N GLY A 277 6.41 -15.64 15.83
CA GLY A 277 6.04 -15.73 14.42
C GLY A 277 6.71 -14.67 13.53
N GLY A 278 7.33 -13.64 14.12
CA GLY A 278 7.95 -12.55 13.36
C GLY A 278 6.93 -11.62 12.69
N ILE A 279 5.75 -11.45 13.32
CA ILE A 279 4.67 -10.61 12.81
C ILE A 279 4.97 -9.13 13.13
N PHE A 280 4.63 -8.23 12.21
CA PHE A 280 4.91 -6.79 12.31
C PHE A 280 3.68 -5.92 12.59
N GLY A 281 2.49 -6.47 12.45
CA GLY A 281 1.23 -5.81 12.77
C GLY A 281 0.09 -6.82 12.83
N ARG A 282 -1.04 -6.41 13.39
CA ARG A 282 -2.30 -7.14 13.34
C ARG A 282 -3.47 -6.19 13.48
N ALA A 283 -4.42 -6.26 12.57
CA ALA A 283 -5.74 -5.63 12.70
C ALA A 283 -6.87 -6.66 12.72
N LEU A 284 -8.05 -6.18 13.08
CA LEU A 284 -9.30 -6.89 12.83
C LEU A 284 -9.59 -6.89 11.33
N ILE A 285 -10.29 -7.92 10.88
CA ILE A 285 -10.74 -8.02 9.48
C ILE A 285 -12.22 -7.68 9.48
N ASP A 286 -12.57 -6.61 8.75
CA ASP A 286 -13.95 -6.19 8.59
C ASP A 286 -14.35 -6.20 7.12
N TRP A 287 -15.21 -7.17 6.78
CA TRP A 287 -15.65 -7.36 5.41
C TRP A 287 -16.51 -6.19 4.96
N ASN A 288 -16.07 -5.50 3.90
CA ASN A 288 -16.73 -4.32 3.36
C ASN A 288 -16.80 -3.13 4.31
N ASN A 289 -15.90 -3.02 5.30
CA ASN A 289 -15.79 -1.83 6.17
C ASN A 289 -17.16 -1.42 6.76
N GLN A 290 -17.87 -2.39 7.35
CA GLN A 290 -19.23 -2.19 7.87
C GLN A 290 -19.24 -1.80 9.35
N GLY A 291 -18.10 -1.86 10.02
CA GLY A 291 -17.88 -1.54 11.42
C GLY A 291 -16.87 -0.41 11.63
N HIS A 292 -16.64 -0.10 12.90
CA HIS A 292 -15.56 0.77 13.33
C HIS A 292 -14.69 -0.01 14.31
N GLU A 293 -13.41 -0.14 13.98
CA GLU A 293 -12.52 -1.08 14.67
C GLU A 293 -11.66 -0.39 15.72
N ASP A 294 -11.42 -1.12 16.82
CA ASP A 294 -10.45 -0.77 17.85
C ASP A 294 -9.28 -1.76 17.82
N ASP A 295 -8.29 -1.38 17.02
CA ASP A 295 -7.00 -2.05 16.83
C ASP A 295 -5.91 -1.48 17.76
N THR A 296 -6.31 -0.85 18.88
CA THR A 296 -5.37 -0.35 19.90
C THR A 296 -5.13 -1.33 21.04
N ARG A 297 -5.91 -2.42 21.10
CA ARG A 297 -5.88 -3.42 22.17
C ARG A 297 -4.64 -4.32 22.13
N TYR A 298 -4.40 -5.04 23.22
CA TYR A 298 -3.28 -5.98 23.31
C TYR A 298 -3.33 -7.03 22.19
N GLY A 299 -2.23 -7.16 21.46
CA GLY A 299 -2.12 -8.07 20.32
C GLY A 299 -2.67 -7.52 19.01
N LEU A 300 -3.05 -6.23 18.95
CA LEU A 300 -3.43 -5.51 17.73
C LEU A 300 -2.54 -4.25 17.56
N GLY A 301 -2.53 -3.70 16.36
CA GLY A 301 -1.77 -2.51 15.97
C GLY A 301 -0.55 -2.81 15.11
N VAL A 302 0.28 -1.78 14.93
CA VAL A 302 1.56 -1.84 14.21
C VAL A 302 2.69 -1.93 15.23
N TYR A 303 3.68 -2.79 14.98
CA TYR A 303 4.72 -3.16 15.95
C TYR A 303 6.12 -2.65 15.56
N PRO A 304 6.48 -1.38 15.86
CA PRO A 304 7.85 -0.90 15.69
C PRO A 304 8.90 -1.75 16.42
N THR A 305 8.53 -2.43 17.52
CA THR A 305 9.43 -3.35 18.23
C THR A 305 9.81 -4.57 17.40
N ALA A 306 8.94 -5.04 16.51
CA ALA A 306 9.29 -6.10 15.57
C ALA A 306 10.37 -5.64 14.57
N LEU A 307 10.35 -4.38 14.12
CA LEU A 307 11.40 -3.82 13.27
C LEU A 307 12.74 -3.75 14.01
N ALA A 308 12.75 -3.27 15.26
CA ALA A 308 13.95 -3.26 16.09
C ALA A 308 14.51 -4.67 16.31
N ARG A 309 13.63 -5.66 16.56
CA ARG A 309 14.01 -7.07 16.70
C ARG A 309 14.69 -7.62 15.45
N VAL A 310 14.20 -7.28 14.25
CA VAL A 310 14.83 -7.70 13.00
C VAL A 310 16.14 -6.98 12.74
N ALA A 311 16.18 -5.65 12.95
CA ALA A 311 17.40 -4.88 12.73
C ALA A 311 18.54 -5.33 13.66
N LEU A 312 18.28 -5.43 14.96
CA LEU A 312 19.30 -5.74 15.97
C LEU A 312 19.52 -7.24 16.18
N GLY A 313 18.58 -8.08 15.78
CA GLY A 313 18.73 -9.53 15.77
C GLY A 313 19.65 -10.05 14.66
N GLN A 314 20.06 -9.18 13.72
CA GLN A 314 20.91 -9.52 12.58
C GLN A 314 22.29 -8.84 12.69
N PRO A 315 23.41 -9.53 12.37
CA PRO A 315 24.74 -8.94 12.45
C PRO A 315 24.92 -7.68 11.60
N LEU A 316 24.37 -7.66 10.38
CA LEU A 316 24.50 -6.50 9.49
C LEU A 316 23.75 -5.27 10.02
N GLY A 317 22.55 -5.44 10.58
CA GLY A 317 21.81 -4.32 11.15
C GLY A 317 22.47 -3.80 12.43
N THR A 318 23.03 -4.69 13.24
CA THR A 318 23.81 -4.29 14.42
C THR A 318 25.07 -3.52 14.03
N LEU A 319 25.83 -3.99 13.04
CA LEU A 319 27.01 -3.29 12.51
C LEU A 319 26.66 -1.93 11.89
N LEU A 320 25.52 -1.84 11.19
CA LEU A 320 25.05 -0.59 10.60
C LEU A 320 24.76 0.46 11.68
N LEU A 321 24.21 0.05 12.82
CA LEU A 321 23.82 0.93 13.91
C LEU A 321 24.85 1.06 15.02
N GLU A 322 26.01 0.39 14.94
CA GLU A 322 26.99 0.25 16.03
C GLU A 322 27.38 1.59 16.69
N ASP A 323 27.54 2.64 15.87
CA ASP A 323 27.90 4.00 16.30
C ASP A 323 26.75 4.74 17.04
N LEU A 324 25.52 4.24 16.91
CA LEU A 324 24.32 4.80 17.55
C LEU A 324 23.87 3.98 18.76
N LEU A 325 24.16 2.68 18.80
CA LEU A 325 23.63 1.78 19.84
C LEU A 325 24.04 2.24 21.26
N PRO A 326 23.11 2.22 22.24
CA PRO A 326 23.43 2.67 23.60
C PRO A 326 24.60 1.94 24.27
N ALA A 327 24.83 0.67 23.92
CA ALA A 327 25.87 -0.15 24.55
C ALA A 327 27.27 0.05 23.96
N THR A 328 27.38 0.50 22.71
CA THR A 328 28.66 0.55 21.97
C THR A 328 28.98 1.92 21.37
N GLY A 329 27.96 2.75 21.14
CA GLY A 329 28.06 4.04 20.47
C GLY A 329 27.42 5.18 21.26
N VAL A 330 26.99 6.22 20.53
CA VAL A 330 26.34 7.40 21.09
C VAL A 330 24.98 7.57 20.42
N PRO A 331 23.87 7.34 21.14
CA PRO A 331 22.52 7.51 20.61
C PRO A 331 22.27 8.92 20.04
N ILE A 332 21.37 9.01 19.07
CA ILE A 332 20.94 10.28 18.49
C ILE A 332 20.33 11.16 19.59
N GLY A 333 20.77 12.42 19.62
CA GLY A 333 20.39 13.41 20.61
C GLY A 333 21.34 13.49 21.79
N ALA A 334 22.13 12.45 22.07
CA ALA A 334 23.14 12.47 23.13
C ALA A 334 24.44 13.18 22.70
N ASP A 335 24.69 13.26 21.38
CA ASP A 335 25.78 14.06 20.84
C ASP A 335 25.30 15.48 20.51
N ALA A 336 26.03 16.50 20.96
CA ALA A 336 25.67 17.90 20.70
C ALA A 336 25.62 18.25 19.20
N ARG A 337 26.28 17.47 18.33
CA ARG A 337 26.26 17.64 16.88
C ARG A 337 24.93 17.24 16.25
N ASP A 338 24.17 16.36 16.89
CA ASP A 338 22.92 15.83 16.34
C ASP A 338 21.89 16.94 16.10
N MET A 339 21.92 17.98 16.93
CA MET A 339 21.06 19.16 16.79
C MET A 339 21.26 19.92 15.47
N ALA A 340 22.36 19.68 14.75
CA ALA A 340 22.56 20.23 13.42
C ALA A 340 21.57 19.65 12.39
N PHE A 341 21.11 18.41 12.58
CA PHE A 341 20.35 17.66 11.56
C PHE A 341 19.09 16.96 12.05
N VAL A 342 18.94 16.67 13.35
CA VAL A 342 17.75 16.01 13.89
C VAL A 342 16.49 16.83 13.52
N GLY A 343 15.46 16.12 13.07
CA GLY A 343 14.23 16.73 12.56
C GLY A 343 14.25 17.16 11.08
N LYS A 344 15.36 17.02 10.37
CA LYS A 344 15.53 17.56 9.01
C LYS A 344 15.73 16.46 7.96
N ASP A 345 15.22 16.71 6.75
CA ASP A 345 15.44 15.84 5.58
C ASP A 345 16.82 16.05 4.93
N GLU A 346 17.44 17.21 5.16
CA GLU A 346 18.71 17.60 4.55
C GLU A 346 19.71 18.14 5.58
N LEU A 347 20.98 17.81 5.34
CA LEU A 347 22.12 18.28 6.12
C LEU A 347 22.59 19.66 5.65
N PRO A 348 22.87 20.62 6.56
CA PRO A 348 23.48 21.89 6.17
C PRO A 348 24.85 21.70 5.50
N ALA A 349 25.15 22.52 4.50
CA ALA A 349 26.44 22.50 3.84
C ALA A 349 27.59 22.88 4.81
N GLY A 350 28.75 22.23 4.65
CA GLY A 350 29.98 22.59 5.37
C GLY A 350 30.09 22.05 6.80
N VAL A 351 29.28 21.06 7.18
CA VAL A 351 29.47 20.32 8.43
C VAL A 351 30.70 19.41 8.35
N ASP A 352 31.23 19.02 9.52
CA ASP A 352 32.36 18.11 9.60
C ASP A 352 31.98 16.66 9.20
N PRO A 353 32.96 15.82 8.83
CA PRO A 353 32.68 14.46 8.36
C PRO A 353 31.95 13.58 9.37
N GLU A 354 32.12 13.80 10.67
CA GLU A 354 31.48 12.97 11.69
C GLU A 354 30.02 13.35 11.86
N THR A 355 29.69 14.64 11.82
CA THR A 355 28.30 15.12 11.72
C THR A 355 27.62 14.59 10.45
N SER A 356 28.34 14.54 9.31
CA SER A 356 27.81 13.97 8.06
C SER A 356 27.50 12.49 8.18
N HIS A 357 28.41 11.69 8.74
CA HIS A 357 28.22 10.25 8.93
C HIS A 357 27.01 9.96 9.83
N ARG A 358 26.88 10.68 10.95
CA ARG A 358 25.73 10.54 11.87
C ARG A 358 24.41 10.92 11.20
N PHE A 359 24.42 11.97 10.37
CA PHE A 359 23.26 12.31 9.55
C PHE A 359 22.91 11.21 8.57
N ASP A 360 23.87 10.63 7.85
CA ASP A 360 23.60 9.59 6.86
C ASP A 360 22.94 8.36 7.52
N LEU A 361 23.41 7.96 8.71
CA LEU A 361 22.78 6.90 9.50
C LEU A 361 21.36 7.27 9.95
N TYR A 362 21.18 8.49 10.47
CA TYR A 362 19.87 9.00 10.90
C TYR A 362 18.88 9.07 9.74
N ALA A 363 19.27 9.65 8.61
CA ALA A 363 18.44 9.81 7.42
C ALA A 363 18.04 8.44 6.87
N LEU A 364 18.98 7.49 6.78
CA LEU A 364 18.69 6.12 6.37
C LEU A 364 17.69 5.45 7.33
N ALA A 365 17.89 5.58 8.64
CA ALA A 365 17.02 4.98 9.64
C ALA A 365 15.61 5.58 9.62
N ILE A 366 15.48 6.91 9.49
CA ILE A 366 14.19 7.58 9.32
C ILE A 366 13.52 7.11 8.04
N ASP A 367 14.26 7.05 6.93
CA ASP A 367 13.69 6.71 5.63
C ASP A 367 13.18 5.26 5.60
N VAL A 368 14.01 4.30 5.99
CA VAL A 368 13.64 2.87 6.06
C VAL A 368 12.58 2.63 7.13
N GLY A 369 12.72 3.23 8.31
CA GLY A 369 11.78 3.05 9.42
C GLY A 369 10.39 3.57 9.09
N SER A 370 10.28 4.77 8.52
CA SER A 370 8.97 5.31 8.12
C SER A 370 8.40 4.63 6.89
N LEU A 371 9.21 4.14 5.96
CA LEU A 371 8.76 3.30 4.85
C LEU A 371 8.11 2.01 5.37
N ALA A 372 8.81 1.30 6.26
CA ALA A 372 8.30 0.06 6.84
C ALA A 372 7.03 0.31 7.66
N LEU A 373 7.04 1.26 8.58
CA LEU A 373 5.91 1.54 9.47
C LEU A 373 4.67 2.06 8.73
N SER A 374 4.82 2.92 7.72
CA SER A 374 3.68 3.36 6.90
C SER A 374 3.11 2.20 6.07
N SER A 375 3.96 1.34 5.52
CA SER A 375 3.51 0.15 4.77
C SER A 375 2.70 -0.79 5.65
N ILE A 376 3.22 -1.12 6.84
CA ILE A 376 2.53 -1.98 7.80
C ILE A 376 1.23 -1.31 8.26
N LEU A 377 1.25 -0.02 8.59
CA LEU A 377 0.06 0.72 8.97
C LEU A 377 -1.04 0.65 7.90
N CYS A 378 -0.71 0.91 6.64
CA CYS A 378 -1.66 0.82 5.53
C CYS A 378 -2.10 -0.62 5.24
N HIS A 379 -1.25 -1.62 5.52
CA HIS A 379 -1.61 -3.03 5.41
C HIS A 379 -2.69 -3.39 6.45
N GLU A 380 -2.43 -3.07 7.72
CA GLU A 380 -3.35 -3.39 8.81
C GLU A 380 -4.67 -2.64 8.67
N ILE A 381 -4.64 -1.33 8.38
CA ILE A 381 -5.87 -0.58 8.05
C ILE A 381 -6.58 -1.20 6.84
N GLY A 382 -5.82 -1.68 5.84
CA GLY A 382 -6.38 -2.36 4.68
C GLY A 382 -7.28 -3.55 5.03
N HIS A 383 -6.91 -4.37 6.01
CA HIS A 383 -7.74 -5.48 6.50
C HIS A 383 -9.08 -5.01 7.04
N SER A 384 -9.08 -3.95 7.85
CA SER A 384 -10.29 -3.36 8.41
C SER A 384 -11.12 -2.62 7.36
N LEU A 385 -10.51 -2.14 6.28
CA LEU A 385 -11.23 -1.54 5.14
C LEU A 385 -11.85 -2.57 4.18
N GLY A 386 -11.82 -3.86 4.52
CA GLY A 386 -12.40 -4.92 3.71
C GLY A 386 -11.54 -5.38 2.54
N LEU A 387 -10.25 -5.01 2.49
CA LEU A 387 -9.33 -5.71 1.62
C LEU A 387 -9.10 -7.10 2.17
N VAL A 388 -9.13 -8.08 1.26
CA VAL A 388 -8.83 -9.53 1.41
C VAL A 388 -10.00 -10.53 1.46
N PRO A 389 -11.19 -10.28 0.87
CA PRO A 389 -12.27 -11.28 0.86
C PRO A 389 -11.80 -12.53 0.13
N GLU A 390 -12.05 -13.66 0.77
CA GLU A 390 -11.60 -14.97 0.29
C GLU A 390 -12.23 -15.30 -1.07
N GLY A 391 -11.46 -15.97 -1.92
CA GLY A 391 -11.93 -16.43 -3.21
C GLY A 391 -11.84 -15.39 -4.33
N PRO A 392 -12.12 -15.78 -5.58
CA PRO A 392 -11.93 -14.90 -6.72
C PRO A 392 -13.11 -13.92 -6.83
N PRO A 393 -12.96 -12.82 -7.58
CA PRO A 393 -14.09 -12.01 -7.97
C PRO A 393 -15.17 -12.87 -8.67
N PRO A 394 -16.46 -12.57 -8.49
CA PRO A 394 -16.98 -11.39 -7.80
C PRO A 394 -17.16 -11.55 -6.28
N VAL A 395 -16.85 -12.72 -5.70
CA VAL A 395 -17.11 -13.00 -4.29
C VAL A 395 -16.00 -12.44 -3.41
N GLY A 396 -14.74 -12.57 -3.85
CA GLY A 396 -13.57 -12.08 -3.14
C GLY A 396 -12.57 -11.34 -4.01
N LEU A 397 -11.34 -11.22 -3.50
CA LEU A 397 -10.21 -10.53 -4.14
C LEU A 397 -8.96 -11.43 -4.22
N PHE A 398 -9.14 -12.74 -4.45
CA PHE A 398 -8.07 -13.75 -4.50
C PHE A 398 -7.37 -14.07 -3.18
N ALA A 399 -7.82 -13.52 -2.07
CA ALA A 399 -7.27 -13.90 -0.77
C ALA A 399 -7.56 -15.38 -0.48
N GLY A 400 -6.59 -16.07 0.14
CA GLY A 400 -6.73 -17.46 0.53
C GLY A 400 -6.83 -18.47 -0.62
N ILE A 401 -6.63 -18.06 -1.88
CA ILE A 401 -6.59 -18.99 -3.02
C ILE A 401 -5.18 -19.50 -3.25
N GLU A 402 -5.04 -20.81 -3.38
CA GLU A 402 -3.81 -21.48 -3.83
C GLU A 402 -3.77 -21.54 -5.36
N GLY A 403 -2.66 -21.12 -5.98
CA GLY A 403 -2.37 -21.46 -7.38
C GLY A 403 -2.56 -20.45 -8.51
N PRO A 404 -3.14 -19.24 -8.34
CA PRO A 404 -3.08 -18.27 -9.41
C PRO A 404 -1.61 -17.89 -9.71
N ALA A 405 -1.15 -18.16 -10.93
CA ALA A 405 0.25 -18.01 -11.33
C ALA A 405 0.82 -16.57 -11.24
N PHE A 406 -0.05 -15.59 -11.01
CA PHE A 406 0.32 -14.20 -10.77
C PHE A 406 0.63 -13.89 -9.30
N LEU A 407 0.31 -14.81 -8.39
CA LEU A 407 0.69 -14.69 -6.99
C LEU A 407 2.18 -15.01 -6.84
N ALA A 408 2.90 -14.11 -6.18
CA ALA A 408 4.32 -14.24 -5.86
C ALA A 408 4.57 -15.27 -4.76
N SER A 409 3.61 -15.48 -3.86
CA SER A 409 3.63 -16.55 -2.87
C SER A 409 2.23 -16.94 -2.43
N PHE A 410 2.11 -18.14 -1.87
CA PHE A 410 0.90 -18.56 -1.15
C PHE A 410 1.13 -18.35 0.34
N VAL A 411 0.32 -17.49 0.94
CA VAL A 411 0.17 -17.39 2.40
C VAL A 411 -1.29 -17.66 2.74
N PRO A 412 -1.57 -18.60 3.65
CA PRO A 412 -2.93 -18.85 4.09
C PRO A 412 -3.50 -17.59 4.73
N ASP A 413 -4.74 -17.30 4.36
CA ASP A 413 -5.61 -16.25 4.89
C ASP A 413 -5.20 -14.83 4.51
N ALA A 414 -6.18 -14.03 4.10
CA ALA A 414 -6.16 -12.57 4.12
C ALA A 414 -5.00 -11.83 3.40
N HIS A 415 -4.34 -12.38 2.37
CA HIS A 415 -3.27 -11.68 1.63
C HIS A 415 -3.44 -11.78 0.12
N ILE A 416 -2.89 -10.81 -0.62
CA ILE A 416 -2.83 -10.84 -2.10
C ILE A 416 -1.40 -10.50 -2.52
N ASP A 417 -0.57 -11.52 -2.59
CA ASP A 417 0.86 -11.39 -2.88
C ASP A 417 1.09 -11.22 -4.38
N THR A 418 0.98 -10.00 -4.91
CA THR A 418 1.33 -9.71 -6.30
C THR A 418 2.78 -9.24 -6.40
N ALA A 419 3.46 -9.50 -7.51
CA ALA A 419 4.83 -9.01 -7.73
C ALA A 419 4.99 -7.49 -7.49
N GLY A 420 6.15 -7.08 -6.96
CA GLY A 420 6.47 -5.70 -6.61
C GLY A 420 6.27 -5.35 -5.12
N LEU A 421 6.08 -4.06 -4.83
CA LEU A 421 5.79 -3.57 -3.47
C LEU A 421 4.28 -3.34 -3.27
N ASN A 422 3.49 -4.42 -3.32
CA ASN A 422 2.08 -4.35 -2.95
C ASN A 422 1.94 -4.19 -1.44
N VAL A 423 1.05 -3.30 -0.98
CA VAL A 423 0.80 -3.10 0.47
C VAL A 423 0.16 -4.35 1.10
N MET A 424 -0.75 -5.03 0.40
CA MET A 424 -1.44 -6.22 0.93
C MET A 424 -0.68 -7.55 0.70
N GLN A 425 0.62 -7.49 0.39
CA GLN A 425 1.44 -8.70 0.32
C GLN A 425 2.01 -9.05 1.70
N THR A 426 2.30 -10.32 1.95
CA THR A 426 3.04 -10.70 3.13
C THR A 426 4.49 -10.22 3.08
N GLY A 427 5.08 -9.88 4.22
CA GLY A 427 6.50 -9.50 4.28
C GLY A 427 7.45 -10.60 3.77
N GLY A 428 7.03 -11.87 3.81
CA GLY A 428 7.81 -13.01 3.35
C GLY A 428 7.88 -13.20 1.83
N SER A 429 6.98 -12.57 1.07
CA SER A 429 6.86 -12.73 -0.39
C SER A 429 7.51 -11.60 -1.18
N VAL A 430 7.98 -10.55 -0.50
CA VAL A 430 8.54 -9.37 -1.15
C VAL A 430 9.83 -9.73 -1.90
N ASN A 431 9.83 -9.56 -3.21
CA ASN A 431 11.07 -9.57 -3.99
C ASN A 431 11.78 -8.22 -3.85
N TRP A 432 12.70 -8.13 -2.88
CA TRP A 432 13.43 -6.90 -2.56
C TRP A 432 14.26 -6.32 -3.72
N PHE A 433 14.66 -7.14 -4.71
CA PHE A 433 15.37 -6.64 -5.89
C PHE A 433 14.45 -5.92 -6.87
N GLU A 434 13.22 -6.40 -7.04
CA GLU A 434 12.20 -5.76 -7.87
C GLU A 434 11.57 -4.55 -7.17
N ALA A 435 11.52 -4.60 -5.84
CA ALA A 435 11.09 -3.52 -4.98
C ALA A 435 12.05 -2.32 -4.93
N TYR A 436 13.32 -2.50 -5.31
CA TYR A 436 14.34 -1.47 -5.14
C TYR A 436 13.97 -0.18 -5.90
N GLY A 437 13.90 0.94 -5.16
CA GLY A 437 13.54 2.25 -5.70
C GLY A 437 12.05 2.42 -6.04
N SER A 438 11.20 1.47 -5.65
CA SER A 438 9.75 1.59 -5.73
C SER A 438 9.18 2.02 -4.37
N GLU A 439 8.06 2.74 -4.40
CA GLU A 439 7.26 3.00 -3.20
C GLU A 439 6.14 1.94 -3.08
N PRO A 440 5.78 1.54 -1.86
CA PRO A 440 4.62 0.71 -1.57
C PRO A 440 3.35 1.31 -2.16
N ARG A 441 2.49 0.46 -2.72
CA ARG A 441 1.18 0.86 -3.24
C ARG A 441 0.22 -0.31 -3.20
N PHE A 442 -1.09 -0.03 -3.21
CA PHE A 442 -2.06 -1.08 -3.49
C PHE A 442 -1.94 -1.54 -4.95
N ASN A 443 -2.06 -2.85 -5.18
CA ASN A 443 -2.25 -3.36 -6.53
C ASN A 443 -3.56 -2.81 -7.15
N ALA A 444 -3.69 -2.91 -8.47
CA ALA A 444 -4.82 -2.31 -9.19
C ALA A 444 -6.19 -2.86 -8.73
N LEU A 445 -6.25 -4.14 -8.35
CA LEU A 445 -7.48 -4.78 -7.88
C LEU A 445 -7.93 -4.18 -6.53
N ASN A 446 -7.02 -4.11 -5.56
CA ASN A 446 -7.24 -3.50 -4.25
C ASN A 446 -7.59 -2.03 -4.36
N TRP A 447 -6.87 -1.29 -5.22
CA TRP A 447 -7.15 0.12 -5.46
C TRP A 447 -8.55 0.33 -6.06
N ALA A 448 -8.95 -0.51 -7.02
CA ALA A 448 -10.28 -0.43 -7.62
C ALA A 448 -11.39 -0.76 -6.62
N TYR A 449 -11.17 -1.69 -5.69
CA TYR A 449 -12.08 -1.95 -4.58
C TYR A 449 -12.18 -0.73 -3.65
N LEU A 450 -11.06 -0.22 -3.13
CA LEU A 450 -11.03 0.90 -2.19
C LEU A 450 -11.62 2.19 -2.78
N THR A 451 -11.49 2.38 -4.09
CA THR A 451 -12.07 3.52 -4.81
C THR A 451 -13.49 3.26 -5.32
N ARG A 452 -14.17 2.20 -4.84
CA ARG A 452 -15.56 1.85 -5.15
C ARG A 452 -15.83 1.62 -6.65
N ARG A 453 -14.82 1.16 -7.38
CA ARG A 453 -14.91 0.84 -8.82
C ARG A 453 -15.26 -0.62 -9.09
N LEU A 454 -15.24 -1.46 -8.06
CA LEU A 454 -15.65 -2.87 -8.09
C LEU A 454 -16.80 -3.12 -7.13
N VAL A 455 -17.57 -4.19 -7.38
CA VAL A 455 -18.60 -4.72 -6.49
C VAL A 455 -18.18 -6.12 -6.05
N VAL A 456 -17.79 -6.28 -4.79
CA VAL A 456 -17.28 -7.54 -4.24
C VAL A 456 -18.20 -8.06 -3.14
N GLY A 457 -18.48 -9.37 -3.15
CA GLY A 457 -19.38 -10.03 -2.19
C GLY A 457 -20.52 -10.81 -2.86
N PRO A 458 -21.33 -11.57 -2.12
CA PRO A 458 -22.48 -12.25 -2.72
C PRO A 458 -23.46 -11.25 -3.33
N PRO A 459 -24.20 -11.60 -4.40
CA PRO A 459 -25.35 -10.81 -4.84
C PRO A 459 -26.33 -10.65 -3.66
N ALA A 460 -26.98 -9.49 -3.55
CA ALA A 460 -28.05 -9.30 -2.58
C ALA A 460 -29.09 -10.42 -2.74
N ALA A 461 -29.53 -11.02 -1.64
CA ALA A 461 -30.61 -11.99 -1.68
C ALA A 461 -31.92 -11.24 -2.04
N ASP A 462 -32.47 -11.56 -3.20
CA ASP A 462 -33.76 -11.01 -3.70
C ASP A 462 -34.95 -11.26 -2.76
#